data_AF-A0A6P5AVT4-F1
#
_entry.id   AF-A0A6P5AVT4-F1
#
_cell.length_a   1.000
_cell.length_b   1.000
_cell.length_c   1.000
_cell.angle_alpha   90.00
_cell.angle_beta   90.00
_cell.angle_gamma   90.00
#
_symmetry.space_group_name_H-M   'P 1'
#
loop_
_entity.id
_entity.type
_entity.pdbx_description
1 polymer ?
#
loop_
_entity_poly.entity_id
_entity_poly.type
_entity_poly.pdbx_seq_one_letter_code
_entity_poly.pdbx_strand_id
1 'polypeptide(L)'
;MVTNVTSLLKTVKTVEDEAARGTRALEATIEAIKQEMRILSSMDPPEKRLPPEDLIRSTKPVTLLTAKAVAAGTSCRQDDIIAVANMSRKSVGDLIVTCKASAFGAESRETTERAMEVGRNTVAMYVELLVHVLSILQKPTHEGKQKLAHFSKRVATAVAELVQTAEAIK
;
A
#
# COMPACT_ATOMS: atom_id res chain seq x y z
N MET A 1 -33.18 -12.60 -33.97
CA MET A 1 -32.28 -13.45 -33.14
C MET A 1 -30.94 -12.76 -32.87
N VAL A 2 -30.27 -12.18 -33.88
CA VAL A 2 -28.96 -11.48 -33.73
C VAL A 2 -28.98 -10.31 -32.75
N THR A 3 -30.05 -9.50 -32.74
CA THR A 3 -30.24 -8.36 -31.80
C THR A 3 -30.30 -8.77 -30.32
N ASN A 4 -30.77 -9.98 -30.02
CA ASN A 4 -30.85 -10.48 -28.64
C ASN A 4 -29.49 -10.98 -28.15
N VAL A 5 -28.70 -11.61 -29.04
CA VAL A 5 -27.33 -12.04 -28.74
C VAL A 5 -26.43 -10.83 -28.50
N THR A 6 -26.54 -9.78 -29.33
CA THR A 6 -25.77 -8.53 -29.12
C THR A 6 -26.13 -7.83 -27.82
N SER A 7 -27.42 -7.80 -27.44
CA SER A 7 -27.86 -7.19 -26.19
C SER A 7 -27.36 -7.96 -24.97
N LEU A 8 -27.37 -9.29 -25.04
CA LEU A 8 -26.82 -10.14 -23.97
C LEU A 8 -25.31 -9.95 -23.81
N LEU A 9 -24.54 -9.91 -24.90
CA LEU A 9 -23.10 -9.67 -24.85
C LEU A 9 -22.75 -8.30 -24.25
N LYS A 10 -23.54 -7.26 -24.54
CA LYS A 10 -23.37 -5.95 -23.90
C LYS A 10 -23.59 -6.04 -22.38
N THR A 11 -24.66 -6.70 -21.94
CA THR A 11 -24.95 -6.90 -20.52
C THR A 11 -23.84 -7.68 -19.82
N VAL A 12 -23.36 -8.77 -20.42
CA VAL A 12 -22.24 -9.56 -19.89
C VAL A 12 -20.99 -8.69 -19.72
N LYS A 13 -20.62 -7.93 -20.75
CA LYS A 13 -19.48 -7.02 -20.68
C LYS A 13 -19.63 -5.96 -19.57
N THR A 14 -20.80 -5.36 -19.44
CA THR A 14 -21.07 -4.40 -18.38
C THR A 14 -20.91 -5.02 -17.00
N VAL A 15 -21.37 -6.26 -16.80
CA VAL A 15 -21.20 -6.99 -15.53
C VAL A 15 -19.73 -7.31 -15.26
N GLU A 16 -18.96 -7.71 -16.27
CA GLU A 16 -17.52 -7.97 -16.14
C GLU A 16 -16.73 -6.69 -15.80
N ASP A 17 -17.03 -5.59 -16.48
CA ASP A 17 -16.41 -4.29 -16.23
C ASP A 17 -16.67 -3.81 -14.79
N GLU A 18 -17.89 -4.03 -14.30
CA GLU A 18 -18.33 -3.74 -12.93
C GLU A 18 -17.63 -4.62 -11.89
N ALA A 19 -17.46 -5.91 -12.20
CA ALA A 19 -16.78 -6.84 -11.31
C ALA A 19 -15.26 -6.59 -11.23
N ALA A 20 -14.68 -5.89 -12.21
CA ALA A 20 -13.23 -5.68 -12.32
C ALA A 20 -12.76 -4.26 -11.99
N ARG A 21 -13.65 -3.30 -11.65
CA ARG A 21 -13.27 -1.90 -11.39
C ARG A 21 -12.27 -1.74 -10.25
N GLY A 22 -12.50 -2.40 -9.13
CA GLY A 22 -11.65 -2.34 -7.94
C GLY A 22 -10.35 -3.10 -8.14
N THR A 23 -10.41 -4.25 -8.82
CA THR A 23 -9.22 -5.01 -9.25
C THR A 23 -8.25 -4.10 -10.03
N ARG A 24 -8.74 -3.42 -11.07
CA ARG A 24 -7.92 -2.49 -11.88
C ARG A 24 -7.39 -1.30 -11.07
N ALA A 25 -8.23 -0.72 -10.20
CA ALA A 25 -7.81 0.39 -9.33
C ALA A 25 -6.68 -0.04 -8.37
N LEU A 26 -6.78 -1.24 -7.82
CA LEU A 26 -5.78 -1.81 -6.91
C LEU A 26 -4.47 -2.13 -7.64
N GLU A 27 -4.53 -2.74 -8.83
CA GLU A 27 -3.38 -2.99 -9.70
C GLU A 27 -2.61 -1.70 -10.02
N ALA A 28 -3.33 -0.67 -10.49
CA ALA A 28 -2.74 0.62 -10.79
C ALA A 28 -2.08 1.25 -9.56
N THR A 29 -2.71 1.12 -8.39
CA THR A 29 -2.18 1.63 -7.12
C THR A 29 -0.90 0.90 -6.70
N ILE A 30 -0.87 -0.43 -6.82
CA ILE A 30 0.31 -1.25 -6.49
C ILE A 30 1.51 -0.82 -7.34
N GLU A 31 1.33 -0.71 -8.65
CA GLU A 31 2.42 -0.33 -9.56
C GLU A 31 2.91 1.09 -9.28
N ALA A 32 1.99 2.01 -9.00
CA ALA A 32 2.36 3.38 -8.71
C ALA A 32 3.11 3.51 -7.36
N ILE A 33 2.73 2.75 -6.33
CA ILE A 33 3.48 2.68 -5.05
C ILE A 33 4.88 2.07 -5.28
N LYS A 34 4.99 0.99 -6.06
CA LYS A 34 6.30 0.39 -6.39
C LYS A 34 7.21 1.38 -7.12
N GLN A 35 6.67 2.19 -8.02
CA GLN A 35 7.43 3.23 -8.71
C GLN A 35 7.92 4.31 -7.73
N GLU A 36 7.05 4.79 -6.85
CA GLU A 36 7.41 5.80 -5.83
C GLU A 36 8.40 5.28 -4.80
N MET A 37 8.37 4.00 -4.48
CA MET A 37 9.31 3.38 -3.53
C MET A 37 10.78 3.59 -3.94
N ARG A 38 11.06 3.83 -5.23
CA ARG A 38 12.39 4.18 -5.74
C ARG A 38 12.94 5.48 -5.16
N ILE A 39 12.08 6.39 -4.69
CA ILE A 39 12.48 7.63 -3.98
C ILE A 39 13.38 7.29 -2.79
N LEU A 40 13.05 6.21 -2.09
CA LEU A 40 13.82 5.74 -0.94
C LEU A 40 15.09 4.99 -1.34
N SER A 41 15.30 4.64 -2.61
CA SER A 41 16.54 3.99 -3.08
C SER A 41 17.61 5.00 -3.50
N SER A 42 17.24 6.28 -3.70
CA SER A 42 18.16 7.35 -4.04
C SER A 42 18.61 8.12 -2.80
N MET A 43 19.91 8.42 -2.74
CA MET A 43 20.52 9.28 -1.72
C MET A 43 20.56 10.76 -2.12
N ASP A 44 19.75 11.18 -3.10
CA ASP A 44 19.59 12.60 -3.42
C ASP A 44 18.85 13.29 -2.27
N PRO A 45 19.29 14.49 -1.85
CA PRO A 45 18.64 15.20 -0.76
C PRO A 45 17.19 15.59 -1.13
N PRO A 46 16.25 15.49 -0.18
CA PRO A 46 14.88 15.94 -0.38
C PRO A 46 14.81 17.47 -0.46
N GLU A 47 13.76 18.00 -1.08
CA GLU A 47 13.53 19.46 -1.18
C GLU A 47 13.42 20.11 0.21
N LYS A 48 12.85 19.38 1.18
CA LYS A 48 12.68 19.82 2.56
C LYS A 48 13.01 18.69 3.52
N ARG A 49 13.58 19.05 4.67
CA ARG A 49 13.74 18.14 5.80
C ARG A 49 12.54 18.26 6.73
N LEU A 50 12.14 17.17 7.32
CA LEU A 50 11.01 17.11 8.27
C LEU A 50 11.48 16.55 9.61
N PRO A 51 10.84 16.93 10.72
CA PRO A 51 11.14 16.37 12.03
C PRO A 51 10.74 14.88 12.09
N PRO A 52 11.45 14.04 12.86
CA PRO A 52 11.14 12.61 12.96
C PRO A 52 9.70 12.31 13.45
N GLU A 53 9.10 13.22 14.21
CA GLU A 53 7.71 13.16 14.65
C GLU A 53 6.72 13.10 13.47
N ASP A 54 7.06 13.73 12.34
CA ASP A 54 6.23 13.67 11.13
C ASP A 54 6.26 12.27 10.52
N LEU A 55 7.43 11.61 10.51
CA LEU A 55 7.54 10.22 10.10
C LEU A 55 6.68 9.32 11.00
N ILE A 56 6.78 9.45 12.32
CA ILE A 56 5.96 8.68 13.28
C ILE A 56 4.46 8.93 13.03
N ARG A 57 4.05 10.17 12.74
CA ARG A 57 2.65 10.48 12.45
C ARG A 57 2.18 9.85 11.13
N SER A 58 3.05 9.82 10.12
CA SER A 58 2.75 9.24 8.80
C SER A 58 2.60 7.71 8.81
N THR A 59 3.07 7.00 9.85
CA THR A 59 2.85 5.55 9.98
C THR A 59 1.43 5.17 10.42
N LYS A 60 0.74 6.05 11.17
CA LYS A 60 -0.62 5.77 11.71
C LYS A 60 -1.66 5.48 10.63
N PRO A 61 -1.75 6.25 9.52
CA PRO A 61 -2.61 5.91 8.40
C PRO A 61 -2.32 4.52 7.80
N VAL A 62 -1.05 4.09 7.76
CA VAL A 62 -0.68 2.77 7.21
C VAL A 62 -1.20 1.64 8.07
N THR A 63 -1.17 1.77 9.40
CA THR A 63 -1.80 0.80 10.32
C THR A 63 -3.30 0.68 10.06
N LEU A 64 -4.02 1.80 9.93
CA LEU A 64 -5.45 1.80 9.62
C LEU A 64 -5.75 1.21 8.24
N LEU A 65 -4.93 1.53 7.25
CA LEU A 65 -5.05 1.01 5.89
C LEU A 65 -4.81 -0.49 5.80
N THR A 66 -3.93 -1.02 6.65
CA THR A 66 -3.68 -2.46 6.76
C THR A 66 -4.96 -3.17 7.18
N ALA A 67 -5.63 -2.69 8.22
CA ALA A 67 -6.91 -3.24 8.67
C ALA A 67 -8.00 -3.13 7.59
N LYS A 68 -8.06 -1.99 6.89
CA LYS A 68 -9.02 -1.79 5.78
C LYS A 68 -8.75 -2.73 4.60
N ALA A 69 -7.49 -2.95 4.23
CA ALA A 69 -7.11 -3.87 3.16
C ALA A 69 -7.49 -5.32 3.50
N VAL A 70 -7.29 -5.75 4.75
CA VAL A 70 -7.75 -7.07 5.23
C VAL A 70 -9.27 -7.19 5.13
N ALA A 71 -10.01 -6.19 5.59
CA ALA A 71 -11.47 -6.18 5.53
C ALA A 71 -11.98 -6.23 4.07
N ALA A 72 -11.38 -5.43 3.19
CA ALA A 72 -11.75 -5.37 1.78
C ALA A 72 -11.41 -6.69 1.03
N GLY A 73 -10.24 -7.28 1.29
CA GLY A 73 -9.88 -8.59 0.75
C GLY A 73 -10.78 -9.73 1.27
N THR A 74 -11.28 -9.60 2.50
CA THR A 74 -12.22 -10.57 3.08
C THR A 74 -13.61 -10.44 2.46
N SER A 75 -14.10 -9.20 2.27
CA SER A 75 -15.43 -8.91 1.71
C SER A 75 -15.51 -9.09 0.20
N CYS A 76 -14.39 -8.90 -0.51
CA CYS A 76 -14.30 -8.84 -1.97
C CYS A 76 -15.23 -7.76 -2.58
N ARG A 77 -15.70 -6.78 -1.80
CA ARG A 77 -16.57 -5.69 -2.30
C ARG A 77 -15.74 -4.70 -3.09
N GLN A 78 -16.14 -4.46 -4.34
CA GLN A 78 -15.40 -3.58 -5.25
C GLN A 78 -15.25 -2.14 -4.70
N ASP A 79 -16.29 -1.59 -4.05
CA ASP A 79 -16.23 -0.25 -3.45
C ASP A 79 -15.22 -0.16 -2.30
N ASP A 80 -15.13 -1.21 -1.47
CA ASP A 80 -14.12 -1.28 -0.40
C ASP A 80 -12.71 -1.33 -1.00
N ILE A 81 -12.52 -2.09 -2.07
CA ILE A 81 -11.24 -2.21 -2.78
C ILE A 81 -10.83 -0.87 -3.40
N ILE A 82 -11.77 -0.16 -4.03
CA ILE A 82 -11.53 1.18 -4.59
C ILE A 82 -11.14 2.15 -3.47
N ALA A 83 -11.86 2.13 -2.36
CA ALA A 83 -11.54 2.98 -1.20
C ALA A 83 -10.13 2.69 -0.67
N VAL A 84 -9.76 1.41 -0.52
CA VAL A 84 -8.41 1.00 -0.12
C VAL A 84 -7.37 1.49 -1.13
N ALA A 85 -7.58 1.28 -2.43
CA ALA A 85 -6.66 1.71 -3.48
C ALA A 85 -6.39 3.23 -3.41
N ASN A 86 -7.44 4.05 -3.38
CA ASN A 86 -7.31 5.51 -3.33
C ASN A 86 -6.61 6.01 -2.06
N MET A 87 -6.98 5.46 -0.89
CA MET A 87 -6.37 5.85 0.37
C MET A 87 -4.91 5.38 0.48
N SER A 88 -4.59 4.21 -0.09
CA SER A 88 -3.22 3.67 -0.15
C SER A 88 -2.33 4.57 -0.97
N ARG A 89 -2.79 4.99 -2.16
CA ARG A 89 -2.04 5.87 -3.05
C ARG A 89 -1.58 7.14 -2.35
N LYS A 90 -2.49 7.78 -1.61
CA LYS A 90 -2.19 9.00 -0.85
C LYS A 90 -1.28 8.72 0.35
N SER A 91 -1.72 7.85 1.27
CA SER A 91 -1.07 7.74 2.58
C SER A 91 0.30 7.07 2.51
N VAL A 92 0.48 6.11 1.59
CA VAL A 92 1.77 5.45 1.39
C VAL A 92 2.73 6.36 0.62
N GLY A 93 2.23 7.14 -0.35
CA GLY A 93 3.03 8.18 -1.01
C GLY A 93 3.53 9.24 -0.01
N ASP A 94 2.64 9.73 0.86
CA ASP A 94 2.99 10.66 1.95
C ASP A 94 4.03 10.03 2.90
N LEU A 95 3.89 8.76 3.27
CA LEU A 95 4.88 8.03 4.08
C LEU A 95 6.25 7.97 3.39
N ILE A 96 6.31 7.64 2.10
CA ILE A 96 7.56 7.54 1.32
C ILE A 96 8.30 8.88 1.35
N VAL A 97 7.60 9.97 1.03
CA VAL A 97 8.20 11.31 0.99
C VAL A 97 8.64 11.76 2.38
N THR A 98 7.79 11.54 3.39
CA THR A 98 8.07 11.93 4.78
C THR A 98 9.24 11.14 5.36
N CYS A 99 9.34 9.85 5.04
CA CYS A 99 10.46 9.00 5.45
C CYS A 99 11.78 9.53 4.90
N LYS A 100 11.84 9.89 3.61
CA LYS A 100 13.04 10.50 3.03
C LYS A 100 13.38 11.85 3.66
N ALA A 101 12.38 12.73 3.78
CA ALA A 101 12.55 14.05 4.37
C ALA A 101 13.06 13.99 5.82
N SER A 102 12.60 13.01 6.60
CA SER A 102 13.01 12.84 7.99
C SER A 102 14.36 12.14 8.11
N ALA A 103 14.62 11.11 7.29
CA ALA A 103 15.89 10.38 7.30
C ALA A 103 17.09 11.31 7.06
N PHE A 104 16.97 12.28 6.15
CA PHE A 104 18.02 13.28 5.88
C PHE A 104 18.19 14.34 6.99
N GLY A 105 17.38 14.27 8.04
CA GLY A 105 17.59 15.02 9.28
C GLY A 105 18.59 14.35 10.23
N ALA A 106 18.94 13.07 10.01
CA ALA A 106 19.83 12.32 10.90
C ALA A 106 21.27 12.89 10.89
N GLU A 107 21.96 12.73 12.02
CA GLU A 107 23.35 13.19 12.18
C GLU A 107 24.35 12.35 11.38
N SER A 108 24.02 11.09 11.11
CA SER A 108 24.91 10.15 10.42
C SER A 108 24.30 9.62 9.12
N ARG A 109 25.20 9.33 8.17
CA ARG A 109 24.85 8.67 6.90
C ARG A 109 24.29 7.27 7.15
N GLU A 110 24.83 6.54 8.12
CA GLU A 110 24.37 5.20 8.48
C GLU A 110 22.91 5.23 8.95
N THR A 111 22.56 6.14 9.85
CA THR A 111 21.18 6.34 10.34
C THR A 111 20.25 6.74 9.20
N THR A 112 20.72 7.59 8.27
CA THR A 112 19.95 7.97 7.07
C THR A 112 19.65 6.75 6.20
N GLU A 113 20.67 5.97 5.85
CA GLU A 113 20.54 4.78 5.00
C GLU A 113 19.63 3.72 5.66
N ARG A 114 19.78 3.52 6.97
CA ARG A 114 18.96 2.62 7.77
C ARG A 114 17.49 3.05 7.79
N ALA A 115 17.20 4.32 8.04
CA ALA A 115 15.82 4.84 8.01
C ALA A 115 15.17 4.67 6.63
N MET A 116 15.94 4.93 5.56
CA MET A 116 15.47 4.74 4.18
C MET A 116 15.21 3.26 3.88
N GLU A 117 16.05 2.35 4.37
CA GLU A 117 15.87 0.90 4.22
C GLU A 117 14.62 0.39 4.96
N VAL A 118 14.43 0.77 6.22
CA VAL A 118 13.22 0.39 6.99
C VAL A 118 11.97 0.96 6.36
N GLY A 119 12.03 2.20 5.86
CA GLY A 119 10.96 2.82 5.08
C GLY A 119 10.59 1.98 3.86
N ARG A 120 11.58 1.56 3.05
CA ARG A 120 11.36 0.69 1.89
C ARG A 120 10.74 -0.65 2.31
N ASN A 121 11.28 -1.28 3.33
CA ASN A 121 10.77 -2.56 3.83
C ASN A 121 9.31 -2.45 4.29
N THR A 122 8.96 -1.37 4.99
CA THR A 122 7.57 -1.11 5.45
C THR A 122 6.62 -0.99 4.27
N VAL A 123 6.99 -0.22 3.24
CA VAL A 123 6.19 -0.09 2.02
C VAL A 123 6.11 -1.42 1.27
N ALA A 124 7.21 -2.18 1.19
CA ALA A 124 7.22 -3.49 0.56
C ALA A 124 6.27 -4.48 1.24
N MET A 125 6.27 -4.56 2.58
CA MET A 125 5.33 -5.40 3.32
C MET A 125 3.88 -5.01 3.06
N TYR A 126 3.60 -3.70 2.96
CA TYR A 126 2.26 -3.22 2.63
C TYR A 126 1.86 -3.56 1.19
N VAL A 127 2.77 -3.42 0.22
CA VAL A 127 2.55 -3.82 -1.17
C VAL A 127 2.28 -5.32 -1.28
N GLU A 128 3.01 -6.16 -0.54
CA GLU A 128 2.75 -7.61 -0.51
C GLU A 128 1.34 -7.94 0.00
N LEU A 129 0.86 -7.22 1.02
CA LEU A 129 -0.53 -7.34 1.47
C LEU A 129 -1.51 -6.99 0.34
N LEU A 130 -1.30 -5.89 -0.39
CA LEU A 130 -2.16 -5.49 -1.50
C LEU A 130 -2.13 -6.49 -2.67
N VAL A 131 -0.95 -7.03 -3.00
CA VAL A 131 -0.79 -8.10 -4.01
C VAL A 131 -1.54 -9.35 -3.58
N HIS A 132 -1.50 -9.71 -2.30
CA HIS A 132 -2.28 -10.83 -1.79
C HIS A 132 -3.79 -10.56 -1.85
N VAL A 133 -4.24 -9.35 -1.50
CA VAL A 133 -5.64 -8.93 -1.69
C VAL A 133 -6.06 -9.06 -3.15
N LEU A 134 -5.23 -8.61 -4.09
CA LEU A 134 -5.48 -8.74 -5.52
C LEU A 134 -5.64 -10.20 -5.95
N SER A 135 -4.78 -11.10 -5.45
CA SER A 135 -4.89 -12.54 -5.72
C SER A 135 -6.22 -13.14 -5.23
N ILE A 136 -6.75 -12.65 -4.10
CA ILE A 136 -8.05 -13.08 -3.58
C ILE A 136 -9.19 -12.58 -4.47
N LEU A 137 -9.09 -11.36 -5.03
CA LEU A 137 -10.09 -10.84 -5.97
C LEU A 137 -10.14 -11.68 -7.26
N GLN A 138 -8.98 -12.12 -7.74
CA GLN A 138 -8.88 -12.98 -8.92
C GLN A 138 -9.37 -14.40 -8.65
N LYS A 139 -9.06 -14.95 -7.46
CA LYS A 139 -9.48 -16.29 -7.05
C LYS A 139 -9.87 -16.33 -5.55
N PRO A 140 -11.14 -16.06 -5.23
CA PRO A 140 -11.60 -16.03 -3.85
C PRO A 140 -11.57 -17.43 -3.23
N THR A 141 -10.68 -17.64 -2.26
CA THR A 141 -10.59 -18.90 -1.49
C THR A 141 -10.60 -18.62 0.01
N HIS A 142 -11.07 -19.58 0.81
CA HIS A 142 -11.05 -19.47 2.26
C HIS A 142 -9.62 -19.36 2.80
N GLU A 143 -8.70 -20.20 2.30
CA GLU A 143 -7.29 -20.17 2.67
C GLU A 143 -6.62 -18.83 2.31
N GLY A 144 -6.91 -18.28 1.12
CA GLY A 144 -6.43 -16.96 0.71
C GLY A 144 -6.86 -15.87 1.71
N LYS A 145 -8.13 -15.87 2.12
CA LYS A 145 -8.65 -14.91 3.11
C LYS A 145 -8.01 -15.10 4.49
N GLN A 146 -7.81 -16.34 4.95
CA GLN A 146 -7.13 -16.60 6.24
C GLN A 146 -5.69 -16.08 6.26
N LYS A 147 -4.97 -16.18 5.14
CA LYS A 147 -3.59 -15.67 5.00
C LYS A 147 -3.47 -14.15 5.14
N LEU A 148 -4.56 -13.37 5.01
CA LEU A 148 -4.53 -11.90 5.20
C LEU A 148 -4.01 -11.49 6.60
N ALA A 149 -4.33 -12.26 7.63
CA ALA A 149 -3.87 -11.99 9.00
C ALA A 149 -2.33 -12.06 9.12
N HIS A 150 -1.71 -12.99 8.39
CA HIS A 150 -0.26 -13.13 8.34
C HIS A 150 0.39 -11.90 7.68
N PHE A 151 -0.11 -11.47 6.52
CA PHE A 151 0.40 -10.26 5.85
C PHE A 151 0.19 -9.00 6.70
N SER A 152 -0.98 -8.87 7.34
CA SER A 152 -1.26 -7.76 8.27
C SER A 152 -0.26 -7.70 9.43
N LYS A 153 0.12 -8.85 10.00
CA LYS A 153 1.10 -8.91 11.10
C LYS A 153 2.49 -8.46 10.62
N ARG A 154 2.90 -8.86 9.41
CA ARG A 154 4.18 -8.43 8.83
C ARG A 154 4.25 -6.92 8.64
N VAL A 155 3.16 -6.30 8.15
CA VAL A 155 3.07 -4.84 8.06
C VAL A 155 3.17 -4.19 9.43
N ALA A 156 2.46 -4.71 10.44
CA ALA A 156 2.51 -4.17 11.79
C ALA A 156 3.93 -4.22 12.40
N THR A 157 4.66 -5.32 12.19
CA THR A 157 6.06 -5.44 12.63
C THR A 157 6.95 -4.40 11.94
N ALA A 158 6.83 -4.25 10.62
CA ALA A 158 7.64 -3.28 9.88
C ALA A 158 7.31 -1.83 10.27
N VAL A 159 6.03 -1.51 10.51
CA VAL A 159 5.62 -0.20 11.03
C VAL A 159 6.22 0.07 12.41
N ALA A 160 6.24 -0.92 13.31
CA ALA A 160 6.85 -0.77 14.63
C ALA A 160 8.36 -0.50 14.53
N GLU A 161 9.05 -1.22 13.64
CA GLU A 161 10.47 -1.00 13.35
C GLU A 161 10.72 0.41 12.77
N LEU A 162 9.84 0.90 11.90
CA LEU A 162 9.94 2.25 11.34
C LEU A 162 9.76 3.33 12.40
N VAL A 163 8.85 3.14 13.36
CA VAL A 163 8.68 4.07 14.49
C VAL A 163 9.93 4.10 15.36
N GLN A 164 10.49 2.95 15.73
CA GLN A 164 11.74 2.87 16.49
C GLN A 164 12.91 3.53 15.74
N THR A 165 12.97 3.31 14.43
CA THR A 165 14.02 3.91 13.58
C THR A 165 13.85 5.43 13.50
N ALA A 166 12.62 5.93 13.44
CA ALA A 166 12.34 7.37 13.47
C ALA A 166 12.79 8.00 14.79
N GLU A 167 12.62 7.33 15.93
CA GLU A 167 13.11 7.81 17.23
C GLU A 167 14.65 7.93 17.26
N ALA A 168 15.36 7.07 16.53
CA ALA A 168 16.82 7.08 16.41
C ALA A 168 17.38 8.08 15.38
N ILE A 169 16.53 8.80 14.65
CA ILE A 169 16.96 9.91 13.77
C ILE A 169 17.35 11.14 14.59
N LYS A 170 16.84 11.24 15.83
CA LYS A 170 17.09 12.35 16.77
C LYS A 170 18.54 12.43 17.20
#